data_AF-A0A958PAA8-F1
#
_entry.id   AF-A0A958PAA8-F1
#
_cell.length_a   1.000
_cell.length_b   1.000
_cell.length_c   1.000
_cell.angle_alpha   90.00
_cell.angle_beta   90.00
_cell.angle_gamma   90.00
#
_symmetry.space_group_name_H-M   'P 1'
#
loop_
_entity.id
_entity.type
_entity.pdbx_description
1 polymer ?
#
loop_
_entity_poly.entity_id
_entity_poly.type
_entity_poly.pdbx_seq_one_letter_code
_entity_poly.pdbx_strand_id
1 'polypeptide(L)'
;MNGSHFLKLICCGVILSGVVETAYSEEPEIGWSPSWRNYRSKLEEKGYSLNISYKGDYVSNLNGGIEQRSSYLGNLDITADFDLEKLWGAKGLTFSVYGLGNHGGNPTEFIGDSFATSNIEAPETFKIYEVYFQQGFGETSFLVFGLRDLNADFYALDEANILINSAFGISPTLSQTGIQGPSIFPQASVALEYKYGSSQGVYFQSGIFNAQAGKLGLSHGTQINLEDKEGYLYLGEIGYANENVEQGFKKY
;
A
#
# COMPACT_ATOMS: atom_id res chain seq x y z
N MET A 1 49.03 20.25 -4.23
CA MET A 1 47.95 20.68 -3.31
C MET A 1 46.75 21.04 -4.15
N ASN A 2 45.72 20.20 -4.16
CA ASN A 2 44.35 20.55 -4.55
C ASN A 2 43.47 19.48 -3.90
N GLY A 3 42.96 19.81 -2.72
CA GLY A 3 42.15 18.91 -1.91
C GLY A 3 40.77 18.74 -2.53
N SER A 4 40.41 17.50 -2.81
CA SER A 4 39.03 17.09 -3.05
C SER A 4 38.24 17.28 -1.75
N HIS A 5 37.48 18.37 -1.65
CA HIS A 5 36.45 18.50 -0.64
C HIS A 5 35.29 17.55 -1.01
N PHE A 6 35.36 16.31 -0.52
CA PHE A 6 34.17 15.50 -0.31
C PHE A 6 33.32 16.26 0.73
N LEU A 7 32.35 17.04 0.25
CA LEU A 7 31.36 17.69 1.10
C LEU A 7 30.52 16.57 1.71
N LYS A 8 30.86 16.15 2.93
CA LYS A 8 29.97 15.37 3.79
C LYS A 8 28.82 16.28 4.17
N LEU A 9 27.80 16.37 3.32
CA LEU A 9 26.50 16.94 3.65
C LEU A 9 25.85 15.98 4.67
N ILE A 10 26.09 16.25 5.94
CA ILE A 10 25.31 15.67 7.02
C ILE A 10 23.98 16.43 7.00
N CYS A 11 22.97 15.86 6.35
CA CYS A 11 21.62 16.40 6.39
C CYS A 11 21.01 16.02 7.75
N CYS A 12 20.61 17.02 8.53
CA CYS A 12 19.87 16.80 9.78
C CYS A 12 18.43 17.27 9.54
N GLY A 13 17.51 16.33 9.38
CA GLY A 13 16.07 16.59 9.33
C GLY A 13 15.40 16.08 10.60
N VAL A 14 14.33 16.75 11.02
CA VAL A 14 13.39 16.17 11.98
C VAL A 14 12.15 15.79 11.19
N ILE A 15 11.76 14.53 11.34
CA ILE A 15 10.53 14.01 10.78
C ILE A 15 9.67 13.52 11.94
N LEU A 16 8.42 13.96 11.96
CA LEU A 16 7.41 13.51 12.92
C LEU A 16 6.23 12.97 12.10
N SER A 17 5.91 11.70 12.28
CA SER A 17 4.72 11.07 11.71
C SER A 17 3.67 10.86 12.80
N GLY A 18 2.41 10.97 12.39
CA GLY A 18 1.26 10.52 13.16
C GLY A 18 0.38 9.64 12.28
N VAL A 19 0.14 8.41 12.72
CA VAL A 19 -0.83 7.51 12.08
C VAL A 19 -2.09 7.49 12.95
N VAL A 20 -3.24 7.78 12.37
CA VAL A 20 -4.55 7.49 12.97
C VAL A 20 -5.17 6.38 12.13
N GLU A 21 -5.04 5.14 12.58
CA GLU A 21 -5.52 3.96 11.89
C GLU A 21 -6.81 3.44 12.52
N THR A 22 -7.78 2.96 11.70
CA THR A 22 -9.04 2.42 12.23
C THR A 22 -9.43 1.05 11.65
N ALA A 23 -8.64 -0.01 11.94
CA ALA A 23 -9.11 -1.32 12.43
C ALA A 23 -8.05 -2.45 12.39
N TYR A 24 -8.19 -3.38 13.37
CA TYR A 24 -7.46 -4.64 13.68
C TYR A 24 -5.97 -4.47 14.06
N SER A 25 -5.41 -5.03 15.15
CA SER A 25 -5.89 -5.85 16.27
C SER A 25 -5.01 -5.55 17.49
N GLU A 26 -5.64 -5.41 18.67
CA GLU A 26 -5.01 -5.32 20.01
C GLU A 26 -3.95 -4.22 20.23
N GLU A 27 -4.35 -2.97 20.49
CA GLU A 27 -3.74 -2.02 21.47
C GLU A 27 -4.59 -0.72 21.55
N PRO A 28 -4.46 0.17 22.56
CA PRO A 28 -5.60 0.92 23.13
C PRO A 28 -6.24 1.91 22.14
N GLU A 29 -7.45 1.54 21.69
CA GLU A 29 -8.28 2.23 20.70
C GLU A 29 -8.77 3.63 21.14
N ILE A 30 -7.94 4.65 20.93
CA ILE A 30 -8.40 6.04 20.91
C ILE A 30 -9.01 6.30 19.52
N GLY A 31 -10.32 6.16 19.35
CA GLY A 31 -10.91 6.53 18.06
C GLY A 31 -12.43 6.54 17.96
N TRP A 32 -13.14 5.62 18.63
CA TRP A 32 -14.56 5.46 18.34
C TRP A 32 -15.45 5.41 19.58
N SER A 33 -16.64 6.00 19.44
CA SER A 33 -17.69 5.86 20.43
C SER A 33 -18.13 4.40 20.53
N PRO A 34 -18.52 3.91 21.72
CA PRO A 34 -19.06 2.55 21.89
C PRO A 34 -20.25 2.23 20.96
N SER A 35 -21.04 3.24 20.58
CA SER A 35 -22.18 3.06 19.66
C SER A 35 -21.74 2.76 18.24
N TRP A 36 -20.65 3.37 17.75
CA TRP A 36 -20.11 3.06 16.43
C TRP A 36 -19.54 1.64 16.37
N ARG A 37 -18.80 1.22 17.40
CA ARG A 37 -18.25 -0.16 17.47
C ARG A 37 -19.36 -1.21 17.31
N ASN A 38 -20.45 -1.05 18.05
CA ASN A 38 -21.61 -1.94 17.94
C ASN A 38 -22.28 -1.89 16.55
N TYR A 39 -22.27 -0.74 15.87
CA TYR A 39 -22.82 -0.62 14.53
C TYR A 39 -21.91 -1.30 13.50
N ARG A 40 -20.60 -1.09 13.60
CA ARG A 40 -19.59 -1.73 12.76
C ARG A 40 -19.66 -3.26 12.86
N SER A 41 -19.68 -3.82 14.07
CA SER A 41 -19.78 -5.28 14.24
C SER A 41 -21.05 -5.85 13.59
N LYS A 42 -22.18 -5.15 13.66
CA LYS A 42 -23.42 -5.55 12.98
C LYS A 42 -23.35 -5.49 11.46
N LEU A 43 -22.51 -4.60 10.90
CA LEU A 43 -22.25 -4.56 9.47
C LEU A 43 -21.36 -5.74 9.05
N GLU A 44 -20.32 -6.04 9.83
CA GLU A 44 -19.39 -7.16 9.57
C GLU A 44 -20.09 -8.53 9.66
N GLU A 45 -21.01 -8.69 10.62
CA GLU A 45 -21.90 -9.86 10.72
C GLU A 45 -22.76 -10.03 9.46
N LYS A 46 -23.12 -8.93 8.80
CA LYS A 46 -23.89 -8.92 7.55
C LYS A 46 -23.01 -9.01 6.30
N GLY A 47 -21.69 -9.07 6.45
CA GLY A 47 -20.75 -9.16 5.34
C GLY A 47 -20.27 -7.82 4.77
N TYR A 48 -20.37 -6.73 5.54
CA TYR A 48 -19.81 -5.43 5.17
C TYR A 48 -18.71 -5.03 6.16
N SER A 49 -17.50 -4.80 5.66
CA SER A 49 -16.39 -4.20 6.43
C SER A 49 -16.05 -2.83 5.85
N LEU A 50 -15.80 -1.84 6.71
CA LEU A 50 -15.40 -0.49 6.31
C LEU A 50 -14.30 0.01 7.24
N ASN A 51 -13.13 0.34 6.70
CA ASN A 51 -12.01 0.94 7.44
C ASN A 51 -11.66 2.30 6.83
N ILE A 52 -11.32 3.27 7.69
CA ILE A 52 -10.83 4.58 7.30
C ILE A 52 -9.55 4.88 8.08
N SER A 53 -8.42 5.04 7.41
CA SER A 53 -7.16 5.44 8.06
C SER A 53 -6.70 6.79 7.54
N TYR A 54 -6.02 7.56 8.38
CA TYR A 54 -5.34 8.78 7.97
C TYR A 54 -3.92 8.82 8.52
N LYS A 55 -2.94 8.93 7.63
CA LYS A 55 -1.54 9.15 7.96
C LYS A 55 -1.15 10.58 7.61
N GLY A 56 -0.46 11.24 8.54
CA GLY A 56 0.07 12.59 8.33
C GLY A 56 1.53 12.69 8.73
N ASP A 57 2.35 13.19 7.81
CA ASP A 57 3.79 13.39 8.01
C ASP A 57 4.14 14.87 7.99
N TYR A 58 4.84 15.35 9.02
CA TYR A 58 5.46 16.66 9.06
C TYR A 58 6.98 16.53 8.95
N VAL A 59 7.52 17.05 7.85
CA VAL A 59 8.94 16.94 7.50
C VAL A 59 9.57 18.32 7.51
N SER A 60 10.73 18.49 8.16
CA SER A 60 11.52 19.72 8.11
C SER A 60 12.98 19.44 7.77
N ASN A 61 13.49 20.10 6.71
CA ASN A 61 14.91 20.15 6.43
C ASN A 61 15.56 21.28 7.23
N LEU A 62 16.27 20.93 8.32
CA LEU A 62 16.86 21.91 9.23
C LEU A 62 18.27 22.34 8.81
N ASN A 63 19.01 21.47 8.12
CA ASN A 63 20.36 21.76 7.66
C ASN A 63 20.77 20.86 6.48
N GLY A 64 21.48 21.44 5.50
CA GLY A 64 21.89 20.72 4.28
C GLY A 64 20.77 20.66 3.24
N GLY A 65 20.84 19.66 2.36
CA GLY A 65 19.88 19.44 1.27
C GLY A 65 19.90 20.52 0.19
N ILE A 66 18.80 20.61 -0.56
CA ILE A 66 18.60 21.60 -1.63
C ILE A 66 18.10 22.92 -1.04
N GLU A 67 17.07 22.87 -0.19
CA GLU A 67 16.45 24.04 0.44
C GLU A 67 15.95 23.73 1.86
N GLN A 68 16.17 24.65 2.79
CA GLN A 68 15.65 24.55 4.16
C GLN A 68 14.18 24.96 4.19
N ARG A 69 13.30 23.97 4.33
CA ARG A 69 11.87 24.14 4.27
C ARG A 69 11.17 23.07 5.11
N SER A 70 9.93 23.33 5.48
CA SER A 70 9.03 22.36 6.09
C SER A 70 7.86 22.06 5.17
N SER A 71 7.34 20.84 5.26
CA SER A 71 6.16 20.38 4.53
C SER A 71 5.31 19.48 5.40
N TYR A 72 4.02 19.45 5.08
CA TYR A 72 3.07 18.49 5.61
C TYR A 72 2.48 17.69 4.46
N LEU A 73 2.28 16.39 4.67
CA LEU A 73 1.65 15.47 3.73
C LEU A 73 0.57 14.68 4.45
N GLY A 74 -0.50 14.35 3.73
CA GLY A 74 -1.58 13.52 4.22
C GLY A 74 -1.92 12.40 3.25
N ASN A 75 -2.27 11.25 3.81
CA ASN A 75 -2.75 10.06 3.12
C ASN A 75 -4.01 9.57 3.81
N LEU A 76 -5.11 9.47 3.08
CA LEU A 76 -6.41 9.00 3.53
C LEU A 76 -6.73 7.69 2.81
N ASP A 77 -6.88 6.62 3.59
CA ASP A 77 -7.27 5.32 3.07
C ASP A 77 -8.70 5.00 3.47
N ILE A 78 -9.51 4.58 2.52
CA ILE A 78 -10.90 4.14 2.75
C ILE A 78 -11.06 2.79 2.09
N THR A 79 -11.16 1.73 2.88
CA THR A 79 -11.34 0.37 2.36
C THR A 79 -12.72 -0.16 2.72
N ALA A 80 -13.35 -0.81 1.75
CA ALA A 80 -14.63 -1.49 1.93
C ALA A 80 -14.54 -2.92 1.37
N ASP A 81 -14.82 -3.90 2.21
CA ASP A 81 -14.87 -5.31 1.83
C ASP A 81 -16.30 -5.85 1.97
N PHE A 82 -16.69 -6.66 1.00
CA PHE A 82 -18.01 -7.25 0.87
C PHE A 82 -17.88 -8.77 0.80
N ASP A 83 -18.34 -9.45 1.85
CA ASP A 83 -18.43 -10.91 1.92
C ASP A 83 -19.65 -11.37 1.13
N LEU A 84 -19.44 -11.80 -0.11
CA LEU A 84 -20.53 -12.16 -1.02
C LEU A 84 -21.16 -13.51 -0.67
N GLU A 85 -20.53 -14.31 0.19
CA GLU A 85 -21.15 -15.50 0.77
C GLU A 85 -22.27 -15.11 1.74
N LYS A 86 -22.01 -14.16 2.64
CA LYS A 86 -23.05 -13.63 3.55
C LYS A 86 -24.12 -12.82 2.81
N LEU A 87 -23.74 -12.07 1.78
CA LEU A 87 -24.67 -11.18 1.07
C LEU A 87 -25.56 -11.92 0.08
N TRP A 88 -24.98 -12.79 -0.76
CA TRP A 88 -25.67 -13.42 -1.90
C TRP A 88 -25.47 -14.94 -1.97
N GLY A 89 -24.80 -15.56 -1.00
CA GLY A 89 -24.52 -17.00 -1.01
C GLY A 89 -23.40 -17.42 -1.96
N ALA A 90 -22.63 -16.47 -2.50
CA ALA A 90 -21.49 -16.75 -3.38
C ALA A 90 -20.30 -17.24 -2.55
N LYS A 91 -20.21 -18.56 -2.36
CA LYS A 91 -19.25 -19.21 -1.45
C LYS A 91 -17.81 -18.79 -1.69
N GLY A 92 -17.14 -18.33 -0.63
CA GLY A 92 -15.73 -17.92 -0.63
C GLY A 92 -15.40 -16.70 -1.48
N LEU A 93 -16.40 -15.96 -1.98
CA LEU A 93 -16.18 -14.81 -2.84
C LEU A 93 -16.24 -13.51 -2.03
N THR A 94 -15.20 -12.69 -2.16
CA THR A 94 -15.11 -11.35 -1.57
C THR A 94 -14.93 -10.32 -2.67
N PHE A 95 -15.59 -9.18 -2.53
CA PHE A 95 -15.35 -8.00 -3.35
C PHE A 95 -14.77 -6.89 -2.48
N SER A 96 -13.73 -6.22 -2.98
CA SER A 96 -13.01 -5.21 -2.21
C SER A 96 -12.81 -3.94 -3.03
N VAL A 97 -12.94 -2.79 -2.37
CA VAL A 97 -12.73 -1.46 -2.95
C VAL A 97 -11.86 -0.65 -1.99
N TYR A 98 -10.84 0.02 -2.52
CA TYR A 98 -9.96 0.90 -1.77
C TYR A 98 -9.92 2.27 -2.45
N GLY A 99 -10.43 3.29 -1.77
CA GLY A 99 -10.25 4.70 -2.10
C GLY A 99 -9.02 5.30 -1.41
N LEU A 100 -8.20 6.00 -2.17
CA LEU A 100 -6.96 6.64 -1.75
C LEU A 100 -7.05 8.16 -1.96
N GLY A 101 -6.73 8.92 -0.93
CA GLY A 101 -6.61 10.38 -0.96
C GLY A 101 -5.22 10.84 -0.55
N ASN A 102 -4.56 11.64 -1.38
CA ASN A 102 -3.27 12.24 -1.07
C ASN A 102 -3.36 13.76 -1.16
N HIS A 103 -2.68 14.46 -0.25
CA HIS A 103 -2.56 15.91 -0.28
C HIS A 103 -1.28 16.41 0.39
N GLY A 104 -0.88 17.65 0.13
CA GLY A 104 0.26 18.29 0.78
C GLY A 104 1.47 18.46 -0.13
N GLY A 105 2.63 18.70 0.47
CA GLY A 105 3.85 19.03 -0.29
C GLY A 105 4.74 17.84 -0.61
N ASN A 106 5.79 18.06 -1.40
CA ASN A 106 6.79 17.06 -1.74
C ASN A 106 8.12 17.37 -1.01
N PRO A 107 8.43 16.71 0.12
CA PRO A 107 9.67 16.92 0.87
C PRO A 107 10.92 16.46 0.14
N THR A 108 10.79 15.44 -0.72
CA THR A 108 11.89 14.93 -1.54
C THR A 108 12.50 16.02 -2.43
N GLU A 109 11.69 16.92 -2.98
CA GLU A 109 12.15 18.01 -3.84
C GLU A 109 13.12 18.98 -3.14
N PHE A 110 12.88 19.35 -1.87
CA PHE A 110 13.75 20.30 -1.16
C PHE A 110 14.83 19.63 -0.29
N ILE A 111 14.69 18.34 0.01
CA ILE A 111 15.76 17.57 0.67
C ILE A 111 16.78 17.06 -0.35
N GLY A 112 16.31 16.63 -1.53
CA GLY A 112 17.14 15.97 -2.55
C GLY A 112 17.32 14.47 -2.31
N ASP A 113 16.34 13.80 -1.68
CA ASP A 113 16.34 12.36 -1.48
C ASP A 113 16.16 11.62 -2.83
N SER A 114 16.87 10.51 -3.02
CA SER A 114 16.72 9.64 -4.20
C SER A 114 15.69 8.53 -4.01
N PHE A 115 15.27 8.27 -2.76
CA PHE A 115 14.39 7.15 -2.41
C PHE A 115 13.07 7.59 -1.76
N ALA A 116 12.65 8.83 -2.02
CA ALA A 116 11.47 9.48 -1.45
C ALA A 116 11.48 9.59 0.08
N THR A 117 11.43 10.84 0.57
CA THR A 117 11.61 11.17 1.99
C THR A 117 10.51 10.59 2.88
N SER A 118 9.27 10.50 2.36
CA SER A 118 8.11 9.95 3.06
C SER A 118 7.44 8.89 2.20
N ASN A 119 7.03 7.78 2.84
CA ASN A 119 6.32 6.67 2.21
C ASN A 119 4.89 7.01 1.78
N ILE A 120 4.36 8.17 2.18
CA ILE A 120 3.07 8.69 1.74
C ILE A 120 3.19 9.86 0.74
N GLU A 121 4.40 10.14 0.26
CA GLU A 121 4.61 11.15 -0.77
C GLU A 121 4.00 10.69 -2.10
N ALA A 122 2.96 11.40 -2.54
CA ALA A 122 2.25 11.12 -3.79
C ALA A 122 1.63 12.41 -4.36
N PRO A 123 1.36 12.46 -5.67
CA PRO A 123 0.61 13.56 -6.26
C PRO A 123 -0.76 13.74 -5.60
N GLU A 124 -1.19 14.99 -5.43
CA GLU A 124 -2.48 15.29 -4.81
C GLU A 124 -3.62 14.67 -5.62
N THR A 125 -4.42 13.81 -5.01
CA THR A 125 -5.51 13.15 -5.72
C THR A 125 -6.51 12.54 -4.75
N PHE A 126 -7.71 12.24 -5.26
CA PHE A 126 -8.63 11.32 -4.62
C PHE A 126 -9.12 10.35 -5.69
N LYS A 127 -8.89 9.06 -5.49
CA LYS A 127 -9.13 8.04 -6.50
C LYS A 127 -9.51 6.71 -5.89
N ILE A 128 -10.15 5.87 -6.68
CA ILE A 128 -10.15 4.44 -6.41
C ILE A 128 -8.75 3.91 -6.75
N TYR A 129 -8.07 3.36 -5.76
CA TYR A 129 -6.74 2.80 -5.88
C TYR A 129 -6.78 1.31 -6.18
N GLU A 130 -7.58 0.54 -5.46
CA GLU A 130 -7.77 -0.90 -5.72
C GLU A 130 -9.26 -1.25 -5.86
N VAL A 131 -9.54 -2.20 -6.75
CA VAL A 131 -10.85 -2.84 -6.91
C VAL A 131 -10.63 -4.26 -7.39
N TYR A 132 -11.03 -5.25 -6.60
CA TYR A 132 -10.78 -6.64 -6.97
C TYR A 132 -11.81 -7.60 -6.39
N PHE A 133 -11.86 -8.78 -7.01
CA PHE A 133 -12.52 -9.95 -6.46
C PHE A 133 -11.48 -10.93 -5.94
N GLN A 134 -11.77 -11.56 -4.81
CA GLN A 134 -11.02 -12.68 -4.27
C GLN A 134 -11.94 -13.90 -4.17
N GLN A 135 -11.56 -14.99 -4.81
CA GLN A 135 -12.22 -16.29 -4.69
C GLN A 135 -11.36 -17.23 -3.83
N GLY A 136 -11.88 -17.62 -2.68
CA GLY A 136 -11.33 -18.67 -1.85
C GLY A 136 -11.73 -20.07 -2.32
N PHE A 137 -10.79 -21.01 -2.24
CA PHE A 137 -10.97 -22.43 -2.50
C PHE A 137 -10.60 -23.22 -1.24
N GLY A 138 -11.61 -23.45 -0.38
CA GLY A 138 -11.35 -23.91 0.99
C GLY A 138 -10.76 -22.79 1.83
N GLU A 139 -9.88 -23.15 2.76
CA GLU A 139 -9.28 -22.20 3.71
C GLU A 139 -7.89 -21.74 3.27
N THR A 140 -7.23 -22.46 2.36
CA THR A 140 -5.79 -22.29 2.11
C THR A 140 -5.44 -21.63 0.79
N SER A 141 -6.38 -21.58 -0.16
CA SER A 141 -6.09 -21.17 -1.54
C SER A 141 -6.99 -20.02 -1.97
N PHE A 142 -6.40 -19.01 -2.60
CA PHE A 142 -7.12 -17.82 -3.04
C PHE A 142 -6.68 -17.43 -4.46
N LEU A 143 -7.64 -17.00 -5.27
CA LEU A 143 -7.40 -16.35 -6.55
C LEU A 143 -7.92 -14.91 -6.47
N VAL A 144 -7.06 -13.95 -6.80
CA VAL A 144 -7.38 -12.52 -6.77
C VAL A 144 -7.32 -11.97 -8.19
N PHE A 145 -8.33 -11.21 -8.59
CA PHE A 145 -8.35 -10.56 -9.90
C PHE A 145 -8.95 -9.16 -9.79
N GLY A 146 -8.24 -8.17 -10.34
CA GLY A 146 -8.71 -6.79 -10.37
C GLY A 146 -7.58 -5.78 -10.50
N LEU A 147 -7.88 -4.53 -10.15
CA LEU A 147 -6.90 -3.47 -9.99
C LEU A 147 -6.23 -3.63 -8.61
N ARG A 148 -4.95 -3.96 -8.59
CA ARG A 148 -4.21 -4.36 -7.38
C ARG A 148 -2.88 -3.66 -7.26
N ASP A 149 -2.49 -3.33 -6.04
CA ASP A 149 -1.12 -3.01 -5.67
C ASP A 149 -0.33 -4.32 -5.50
N LEU A 150 0.81 -4.41 -6.16
CA LEU A 150 1.78 -5.50 -6.04
C LEU A 150 2.45 -5.48 -4.70
N ASN A 151 2.88 -4.31 -4.21
CA ASN A 151 3.51 -4.18 -2.90
C ASN A 151 2.53 -4.43 -1.76
N ALA A 152 1.26 -4.55 -2.11
CA ALA A 152 0.32 -5.21 -1.26
C ALA A 152 0.81 -6.66 -0.98
N ASP A 153 0.81 -7.58 -1.93
CA ASP A 153 1.07 -8.98 -1.54
C ASP A 153 2.55 -9.31 -1.50
N PHE A 154 3.32 -8.72 -2.40
CA PHE A 154 4.70 -9.07 -2.69
C PHE A 154 5.67 -8.03 -2.13
N TYR A 155 6.78 -8.49 -1.57
CA TYR A 155 7.79 -7.58 -1.01
C TYR A 155 7.20 -6.63 0.07
N ALA A 156 6.13 -7.03 0.75
CA ALA A 156 5.59 -6.27 1.87
C ALA A 156 6.37 -6.58 3.15
N LEU A 157 6.59 -5.55 3.96
CA LEU A 157 7.30 -5.61 5.23
C LEU A 157 6.48 -4.87 6.29
N ASP A 158 5.71 -5.60 7.08
CA ASP A 158 4.79 -5.04 8.07
C ASP A 158 5.55 -4.16 9.08
N GLU A 159 6.76 -4.57 9.50
CA GLU A 159 7.58 -3.81 10.43
C GLU A 159 8.14 -2.52 9.83
N ALA A 160 8.16 -2.38 8.50
CA ALA A 160 8.59 -1.16 7.83
C ALA A 160 7.48 -0.10 7.76
N ASN A 161 6.21 -0.45 8.01
CA ASN A 161 5.08 0.48 7.89
C ASN A 161 5.12 1.65 8.89
N ILE A 162 5.82 1.47 10.03
CA ILE A 162 6.06 2.52 11.02
C ILE A 162 7.19 3.48 10.63
N LEU A 163 8.00 3.10 9.65
CA LEU A 163 9.13 3.89 9.17
C LEU A 163 8.64 4.89 8.12
N ILE A 164 9.22 6.09 8.16
CA ILE A 164 8.75 7.19 7.31
C ILE A 164 9.40 7.13 5.94
N ASN A 165 10.71 6.87 5.87
CA ASN A 165 11.43 6.91 4.59
C ASN A 165 11.10 5.70 3.71
N SER A 166 10.86 5.93 2.42
CA SER A 166 10.42 4.86 1.51
C SER A 166 11.51 3.84 1.21
N ALA A 167 12.79 4.13 1.51
CA ALA A 167 13.88 3.17 1.36
C ALA A 167 13.74 1.91 2.24
N PHE A 168 12.90 1.96 3.28
CA PHE A 168 12.59 0.79 4.11
C PHE A 168 11.46 -0.09 3.57
N GLY A 169 10.69 0.41 2.60
CA GLY A 169 9.62 -0.33 1.94
C GLY A 169 10.15 -1.13 0.74
N ILE A 170 9.56 -0.88 -0.43
CA ILE A 170 9.93 -1.59 -1.65
C ILE A 170 11.34 -1.23 -2.14
N SER A 171 12.09 -2.23 -2.59
CA SER A 171 13.44 -2.04 -3.10
C SER A 171 13.45 -1.14 -4.35
N PRO A 172 14.45 -0.24 -4.49
CA PRO A 172 14.67 0.56 -5.69
C PRO A 172 14.80 -0.26 -6.98
N THR A 173 15.28 -1.51 -6.87
CA THR A 173 15.42 -2.40 -8.03
C THR A 173 14.05 -2.80 -8.59
N LEU A 174 13.07 -3.02 -7.72
CA LEU A 174 11.72 -3.41 -8.13
C LEU A 174 10.89 -2.19 -8.50
N SER A 175 10.99 -1.08 -7.75
CA SER A 175 10.22 0.15 -8.01
C SER A 175 10.56 0.83 -9.34
N GLN A 176 11.72 0.56 -9.92
CA GLN A 176 12.15 1.08 -11.22
C GLN A 176 11.86 0.14 -12.40
N THR A 177 11.10 -0.94 -12.20
CA THR A 177 10.66 -1.81 -13.29
C THR A 177 9.48 -1.21 -14.04
N GLY A 178 9.38 -1.43 -15.36
CA GLY A 178 8.32 -0.83 -16.18
C GLY A 178 8.52 0.66 -16.47
N ILE A 179 7.74 1.21 -17.42
CA ILE A 179 7.95 2.58 -17.91
C ILE A 179 7.49 3.64 -16.88
N GLN A 180 6.53 3.30 -16.01
CA GLN A 180 6.02 4.17 -14.94
C GLN A 180 6.22 3.59 -13.54
N GLY A 181 7.11 2.60 -13.41
CA GLY A 181 7.14 1.76 -12.22
C GLY A 181 6.13 0.61 -12.31
N PRO A 182 6.29 -0.39 -11.43
CA PRO A 182 5.33 -1.48 -11.30
C PRO A 182 4.04 -0.98 -10.62
N SER A 183 3.12 -1.92 -10.40
CA SER A 183 1.87 -1.71 -9.67
C SER A 183 2.12 -1.42 -8.19
N ILE A 184 2.58 -0.24 -7.81
CA ILE A 184 2.91 0.09 -6.41
C ILE A 184 2.43 1.48 -6.06
N PHE A 185 2.30 1.77 -4.77
CA PHE A 185 1.83 3.08 -4.32
C PHE A 185 2.54 4.25 -5.05
N PRO A 186 1.78 5.24 -5.56
CA PRO A 186 0.33 5.39 -5.48
C PRO A 186 -0.43 4.85 -6.70
N GLN A 187 0.16 4.03 -7.58
CA GLN A 187 -0.50 3.54 -8.82
C GLN A 187 -0.69 2.02 -8.84
N ALA A 188 -1.91 1.59 -9.12
CA ALA A 188 -2.24 0.18 -9.29
C ALA A 188 -2.45 -0.16 -10.77
N SER A 189 -2.45 -1.46 -11.07
CA SER A 189 -2.61 -2.03 -12.40
C SER A 189 -3.46 -3.29 -12.33
N VAL A 190 -3.96 -3.75 -13.48
CA VAL A 190 -4.73 -4.99 -13.52
C VAL A 190 -3.80 -6.17 -13.24
N ALA A 191 -4.22 -7.02 -12.31
CA ALA A 191 -3.46 -8.18 -11.89
C ALA A 191 -4.34 -9.44 -11.77
N LEU A 192 -3.67 -10.58 -11.90
CA LEU A 192 -4.17 -11.89 -11.50
C LEU A 192 -3.16 -12.50 -10.54
N GLU A 193 -3.62 -12.90 -9.37
CA GLU A 193 -2.76 -13.43 -8.31
C GLU A 193 -3.32 -14.75 -7.79
N TYR A 194 -2.43 -15.68 -7.48
CA TYR A 194 -2.73 -16.91 -6.79
C TYR A 194 -1.96 -16.95 -5.48
N LYS A 195 -2.65 -17.30 -4.39
CA LYS A 195 -2.08 -17.40 -3.05
C LYS A 195 -2.40 -18.76 -2.45
N TYR A 196 -1.44 -19.33 -1.75
CA TYR A 196 -1.54 -20.58 -1.04
C TYR A 196 -0.87 -20.46 0.34
N GLY A 197 -1.58 -20.88 1.38
CA GLY A 197 -1.06 -21.00 2.74
C GLY A 197 -1.21 -22.43 3.28
N SER A 198 -0.42 -22.76 4.29
CA SER A 198 -0.47 -24.05 4.98
C SER A 198 -0.52 -23.83 6.48
N SER A 199 -1.20 -24.73 7.20
CA SER A 199 -1.20 -24.78 8.67
C SER A 199 0.18 -25.03 9.28
N GLN A 200 1.16 -25.37 8.44
CA GLN A 200 2.57 -25.50 8.84
C GLN A 200 3.35 -24.18 8.72
N GLY A 201 2.69 -23.05 8.44
CA GLY A 201 3.33 -21.74 8.33
C GLY A 201 3.94 -21.43 6.96
N VAL A 202 4.00 -22.40 6.04
CA VAL A 202 4.53 -22.19 4.69
C VAL A 202 3.48 -21.50 3.81
N TYR A 203 3.91 -20.48 3.06
CA TYR A 203 3.09 -19.87 2.02
C TYR A 203 3.81 -19.79 0.68
N PHE A 204 3.01 -19.76 -0.36
CA PHE A 204 3.42 -19.51 -1.74
C PHE A 204 2.42 -18.56 -2.39
N GLN A 205 2.92 -17.60 -3.16
CA GLN A 205 2.07 -16.73 -3.97
C GLN A 205 2.76 -16.40 -5.29
N SER A 206 1.96 -16.16 -6.32
CA SER A 206 2.42 -15.76 -7.64
C SER A 206 1.44 -14.79 -8.27
N GLY A 207 1.95 -13.78 -8.95
CA GLY A 207 1.15 -12.72 -9.55
C GLY A 207 1.61 -12.37 -10.96
N ILE A 208 0.64 -11.99 -11.79
CA ILE A 208 0.85 -11.43 -13.12
C ILE A 208 0.20 -10.05 -13.11
N PHE A 209 1.00 -9.01 -13.28
CA PHE A 209 0.56 -7.62 -13.27
C PHE A 209 0.76 -7.03 -14.67
N ASN A 210 -0.10 -6.10 -15.08
CA ASN A 210 0.23 -5.25 -16.22
C ASN A 210 1.53 -4.48 -15.89
N ALA A 211 2.51 -4.49 -16.80
CA ALA A 211 3.81 -3.86 -16.56
C ALA A 211 3.73 -2.32 -16.49
N GLN A 212 2.58 -1.73 -16.85
CA GLN A 212 2.31 -0.31 -16.64
C GLN A 212 1.22 -0.08 -15.59
N ALA A 213 1.62 0.54 -14.47
CA ALA A 213 0.69 1.16 -13.55
C ALA A 213 0.34 2.58 -14.03
N GLY A 214 -0.96 2.88 -14.10
CA GLY A 214 -1.47 4.17 -14.58
C GLY A 214 -1.16 4.48 -16.06
N LYS A 215 -1.16 5.76 -16.43
CA LYS A 215 -0.91 6.29 -17.78
C LYS A 215 0.09 7.45 -17.74
N LEU A 216 1.02 7.46 -18.70
CA LEU A 216 2.03 8.51 -18.82
C LEU A 216 1.42 9.91 -18.90
N GLY A 217 1.95 10.83 -18.09
CA GLY A 217 1.54 12.24 -18.07
C GLY A 217 0.24 12.51 -17.31
N LEU A 218 -0.39 11.49 -16.72
CA LEU A 218 -1.55 11.66 -15.84
C LEU A 218 -1.15 11.29 -14.40
N SER A 219 -1.26 12.25 -13.49
CA SER A 219 -0.96 12.04 -12.07
C SER A 219 -2.20 11.95 -11.17
N HIS A 220 -3.40 12.21 -11.71
CA HIS A 220 -4.63 12.31 -10.94
C HIS A 220 -5.68 11.28 -11.37
N GLY A 221 -6.54 10.90 -10.43
CA GLY A 221 -7.68 10.02 -10.64
C GLY A 221 -7.32 8.55 -10.81
N THR A 222 -8.33 7.70 -10.86
CA THR A 222 -8.18 6.26 -11.12
C THR A 222 -7.78 6.04 -12.57
N GLN A 223 -6.66 5.36 -12.78
CA GLN A 223 -6.13 5.09 -14.11
C GLN A 223 -6.03 3.59 -14.30
N ILE A 224 -6.78 3.08 -15.27
CA ILE A 224 -6.73 1.67 -15.67
C ILE A 224 -6.12 1.63 -17.06
N ASN A 225 -4.98 0.95 -17.18
CA ASN A 225 -4.42 0.60 -18.47
C ASN A 225 -4.68 -0.88 -18.76
N LEU A 226 -5.31 -1.14 -19.91
CA LEU A 226 -5.59 -2.48 -20.45
C LEU A 226 -4.81 -2.74 -21.74
N GLU A 227 -3.99 -1.78 -22.20
CA GLU A 227 -3.13 -1.99 -23.36
C GLU A 227 -2.04 -3.01 -23.02
N ASP A 228 -1.80 -3.93 -23.96
CA ASP A 228 -0.86 -5.04 -23.86
C ASP A 228 0.55 -4.71 -24.39
N LYS A 229 0.75 -3.48 -24.86
CA LYS A 229 2.01 -3.05 -25.51
C LYS A 229 3.21 -3.03 -24.58
N GLU A 230 2.98 -2.90 -23.28
CA GLU A 230 4.05 -2.74 -22.28
C GLU A 230 4.44 -4.06 -21.61
N GLY A 231 3.69 -5.14 -21.91
CA GLY A 231 3.95 -6.48 -21.38
C GLY A 231 3.41 -6.71 -19.98
N TYR A 232 3.92 -7.75 -19.33
CA TYR A 232 3.47 -8.19 -18.00
C TYR A 232 4.66 -8.36 -17.07
N LEU A 233 4.46 -8.04 -15.80
CA LEU A 233 5.38 -8.31 -14.71
C LEU A 233 4.92 -9.56 -13.96
N TYR A 234 5.81 -10.55 -13.85
CA TYR A 234 5.57 -11.80 -13.16
C TYR A 234 6.34 -11.83 -11.85
N LEU A 235 5.68 -12.16 -10.74
CA LEU A 235 6.31 -12.34 -9.44
C LEU A 235 5.93 -13.69 -8.84
N GLY A 236 6.86 -14.24 -8.06
CA GLY A 236 6.64 -15.39 -7.22
C GLY A 236 7.32 -15.17 -5.88
N GLU A 237 6.63 -15.51 -4.80
CA GLU A 237 7.14 -15.42 -3.44
C GLU A 237 6.80 -16.70 -2.69
N ILE A 238 7.77 -17.19 -1.93
CA ILE A 238 7.61 -18.34 -1.03
C ILE A 238 8.23 -17.94 0.31
N GLY A 239 7.55 -18.28 1.39
CA GLY A 239 8.04 -17.94 2.72
C GLY A 239 7.46 -18.83 3.80
N TYR A 240 7.86 -18.51 5.03
CA TYR A 240 7.43 -19.19 6.24
C TYR A 240 7.05 -18.13 7.27
N ALA A 241 5.84 -18.23 7.81
CA ALA A 241 5.34 -17.42 8.91
C ALA A 241 5.13 -18.31 10.14
N ASN A 242 5.36 -17.77 11.34
CA ASN A 242 5.20 -18.51 12.60
C ASN A 242 3.73 -18.73 12.99
N GLU A 243 2.78 -18.25 12.19
CA GLU A 243 1.34 -18.31 12.44
C GLU A 243 0.62 -19.15 11.39
N ASN A 244 -0.59 -19.63 11.71
CA ASN A 244 -1.41 -20.36 10.76
C ASN A 244 -1.81 -19.43 9.63
N VAL A 245 -1.40 -19.82 8.44
CA VAL A 245 -1.59 -19.02 7.25
C VAL A 245 -2.82 -19.51 6.50
N GLU A 246 -4.00 -19.18 7.03
CA GLU A 246 -5.29 -19.76 6.61
C GLU A 246 -6.31 -18.71 6.14
N GLN A 247 -5.94 -17.43 6.04
CA GLN A 247 -6.86 -16.39 5.56
C GLN A 247 -6.21 -15.46 4.56
N GLY A 248 -6.97 -15.12 3.51
CA GLY A 248 -6.56 -14.36 2.34
C GLY A 248 -5.64 -13.19 2.70
N PHE A 249 -4.36 -13.40 2.46
CA PHE A 249 -3.29 -12.52 2.90
C PHE A 249 -3.49 -11.12 2.36
N LYS A 250 -3.64 -10.16 3.25
CA LYS A 250 -3.08 -8.83 3.07
C LYS A 250 -1.96 -8.71 4.08
N LYS A 251 -0.82 -8.16 3.67
CA LYS A 251 0.32 -7.86 4.53
C LYS A 251 0.27 -6.41 5.06
N TYR A 252 -0.93 -5.83 5.16
CA TYR A 252 -1.27 -4.50 5.72
C TYR A 252 -2.75 -4.50 6.08
#